data_AF-A0A9E1NTP5-F1
#
_entry.id   AF-A0A9E1NTP5-F1
#
_cell.length_a   1.000
_cell.length_b   1.000
_cell.length_c   1.000
_cell.angle_alpha   90.00
_cell.angle_beta   90.00
_cell.angle_gamma   90.00
#
_symmetry.space_group_name_H-M   'P 1'
#
loop_
_entity.id
_entity.type
_entity.pdbx_description
1 polymer ?
#
loop_
_entity_poly.entity_id
_entity_poly.type
_entity_poly.pdbx_seq_one_letter_code
_entity_poly.pdbx_strand_id
1 'polypeptide(L)'
;MKNLNLYQQIILLTLAFFVLVFFMAIFHENGILKIHNFEKKMIEFNVNNITLKKTNQKLRVEIEALKSDPLSIEVLAREKLNMVRPGETVYQIVPLEKIFTSPPKTR
;
A
#
# COMPACT_ATOMS: atom_id res chain seq x y z
N MET A 1 -41.32 38.21 32.91
CA MET A 1 -39.87 38.08 32.74
C MET A 1 -39.30 37.55 34.05
N LYS A 2 -38.89 36.27 34.12
CA LYS A 2 -38.39 35.69 35.37
C LYS A 2 -37.05 36.34 35.71
N ASN A 3 -37.05 37.16 36.76
CA ASN A 3 -35.89 37.73 37.41
C ASN A 3 -35.18 36.61 38.19
N LEU A 4 -34.22 35.98 37.52
CA LEU A 4 -33.36 34.97 38.11
C LEU A 4 -32.50 35.63 39.19
N ASN A 5 -32.41 35.01 40.37
CA ASN A 5 -31.55 35.50 41.44
C ASN A 5 -30.07 35.37 41.04
N LEU A 6 -29.22 36.31 41.49
CA LEU A 6 -27.78 36.34 41.19
C LEU A 6 -27.10 34.97 41.41
N TYR A 7 -27.47 34.25 42.46
CA TYR A 7 -26.98 32.89 42.73
C TYR A 7 -27.33 31.89 41.61
N GLN A 8 -28.54 31.94 41.05
CA GLN A 8 -28.95 31.06 39.96
C GLN A 8 -28.18 31.38 38.67
N GLN A 9 -27.89 32.66 38.41
CA GLN A 9 -27.05 33.06 37.28
C GLN A 9 -25.61 32.59 37.44
N ILE A 10 -25.03 32.71 38.64
CA ILE A 10 -23.69 32.21 38.95
C ILE A 10 -23.61 30.69 38.79
N ILE A 11 -24.61 29.95 39.28
CA ILE A 11 -24.67 28.48 39.13
C ILE A 11 -24.80 28.07 37.66
N LEU A 12 -25.61 28.77 36.88
CA LEU A 12 -25.74 28.49 35.44
C LEU A 12 -24.43 28.77 34.70
N LEU A 13 -23.74 29.85 35.06
CA LEU A 13 -22.48 30.25 34.42
C LEU A 13 -21.34 29.28 34.76
N THR A 14 -21.25 28.82 36.01
CA THR A 14 -20.28 27.79 36.39
C THR A 14 -20.58 26.45 35.73
N LEU A 15 -21.85 26.05 35.64
CA LEU A 15 -22.25 24.83 34.95
C LEU A 15 -21.92 24.90 33.45
N ALA A 16 -22.24 26.02 32.80
CA ALA A 16 -21.93 26.24 31.39
C ALA A 16 -20.41 26.21 31.13
N PHE A 17 -19.62 26.80 32.04
CA PHE A 17 -18.15 26.74 31.97
C PHE A 17 -17.63 25.30 32.07
N PHE A 18 -18.13 24.51 33.02
CA PHE A 18 -17.75 23.11 33.15
C PHE A 18 -18.09 22.28 31.91
N VAL A 19 -19.29 22.48 31.34
CA VAL A 19 -19.70 21.80 30.10
C VAL A 19 -18.78 22.19 28.96
N LEU A 20 -18.41 23.47 28.83
CA LEU A 20 -17.50 23.94 27.78
C LEU A 20 -16.09 23.33 27.93
N VAL A 21 -15.57 23.25 29.15
CA VAL A 21 -14.28 22.60 29.44
C VAL A 21 -14.34 21.10 29.11
N PHE A 22 -15.42 20.41 29.47
CA PHE A 22 -15.61 18.99 29.12
C PHE A 22 -15.72 18.78 27.61
N PHE A 23 -16.48 19.64 26.93
CA PHE A 23 -16.64 19.59 25.49
C PHE A 23 -15.29 19.83 24.80
N MET A 24 -14.52 20.83 25.27
CA MET A 24 -13.18 21.08 24.77
C MET A 24 -12.23 19.92 25.07
N ALA A 25 -12.30 19.29 26.25
CA ALA A 25 -11.48 18.11 26.56
C ALA A 25 -11.78 16.91 25.64
N ILE A 26 -13.04 16.76 25.20
CA ILE A 26 -13.46 15.70 24.28
C ILE A 26 -13.08 16.05 22.82
N PHE A 27 -13.23 17.31 22.42
CA PHE A 27 -13.07 17.77 21.02
C PHE A 27 -11.71 18.41 20.69
N HIS A 28 -10.85 18.70 21.67
CA HIS A 28 -9.52 19.24 21.41
C HIS A 28 -8.64 18.19 20.72
N GLU A 29 -7.70 18.66 19.89
CA GLU A 29 -7.03 17.99 18.75
C GLU A 29 -6.29 16.66 19.06
N ASN A 30 -6.27 16.25 20.33
CA ASN A 30 -5.66 15.03 20.87
C ASN A 30 -6.60 14.25 21.83
N GLY A 31 -7.92 14.39 21.73
CA GLY A 31 -8.87 13.62 22.54
C GLY A 31 -8.76 12.08 22.36
N ILE A 32 -9.39 11.34 23.28
CA ILE A 32 -9.31 9.87 23.49
C ILE A 32 -9.50 9.04 22.20
N LEU A 33 -10.15 9.60 21.16
CA LEU A 33 -10.28 8.97 19.85
C LEU A 33 -8.95 8.72 19.12
N LYS A 34 -7.89 9.50 19.40
CA LYS A 34 -6.61 9.36 18.68
C LYS A 34 -5.82 8.14 19.14
N ILE A 35 -6.01 7.68 20.38
CA ILE A 35 -5.26 6.56 20.97
C ILE A 35 -5.53 5.25 20.19
N HIS A 36 -6.77 5.04 19.73
CA HIS A 36 -7.11 3.85 18.93
C HIS A 36 -6.58 3.90 17.50
N ASN A 37 -6.41 5.09 16.93
CA ASN A 37 -5.85 5.24 15.59
C ASN A 37 -4.33 5.08 15.57
N PHE A 38 -3.64 5.34 16.69
CA PHE A 38 -2.20 5.11 16.79
C PHE A 38 -1.84 3.62 16.86
N GLU A 39 -2.66 2.79 17.53
CA GLU A 39 -2.43 1.34 17.58
C GLU A 39 -2.63 0.68 16.21
N LYS A 40 -3.70 1.06 15.49
CA LYS A 40 -3.94 0.57 14.12
C LYS A 40 -2.81 0.96 13.16
N LYS A 41 -2.32 2.20 13.25
CA LYS A 41 -1.18 2.67 12.44
C LYS A 41 0.10 1.90 12.76
N MET A 42 0.38 1.59 14.03
CA MET A 42 1.55 0.80 14.41
C MET A 42 1.49 -0.63 13.87
N ILE A 43 0.31 -1.26 13.88
CA ILE A 43 0.12 -2.59 13.30
C ILE A 43 0.34 -2.54 11.77
N GLU A 44 -0.27 -1.57 11.10
CA GLU A 44 -0.13 -1.38 9.65
C GLU A 44 1.32 -1.13 9.24
N PHE A 45 2.04 -0.27 9.97
CA PHE A 45 3.47 -0.02 9.72
C PHE A 45 4.34 -1.25 9.93
N ASN A 46 4.02 -2.11 10.91
CA ASN A 46 4.77 -3.35 11.13
C ASN A 46 4.51 -4.37 10.02
N VAL A 47 3.25 -4.57 9.62
CA VAL A 47 2.89 -5.48 8.52
C VAL A 47 3.54 -5.02 7.21
N ASN A 48 3.50 -3.73 6.92
CA ASN A 48 4.16 -3.16 5.75
C ASN A 48 5.68 -3.36 5.80
N ASN A 49 6.32 -3.14 6.94
CA ASN A 49 7.76 -3.39 7.11
C ASN A 49 8.14 -4.85 6.87
N ILE A 50 7.37 -5.80 7.43
CA ILE A 50 7.64 -7.24 7.26
C ILE A 50 7.52 -7.62 5.78
N THR A 51 6.47 -7.14 5.11
CA THR A 51 6.24 -7.38 3.68
C THR A 51 7.37 -6.79 2.84
N LEU A 52 7.81 -5.57 3.16
CA LEU A 52 8.88 -4.88 2.45
C LEU A 52 10.25 -5.55 2.67
N LYS A 53 10.51 -6.07 3.87
CA LYS A 53 11.72 -6.86 4.15
C LYS A 53 11.73 -8.17 3.37
N LYS A 54 10.60 -8.89 3.33
CA LYS A 54 10.47 -10.15 2.59
C LYS A 54 10.66 -9.96 1.09
N THR A 55 10.07 -8.92 0.51
CA THR A 55 10.25 -8.57 -0.91
C THR A 55 11.69 -8.17 -1.21
N ASN A 56 12.31 -7.34 -0.36
CA ASN A 56 13.74 -7.02 -0.49
C ASN A 56 14.64 -8.26 -0.44
N GLN A 57 14.38 -9.19 0.47
CA GLN A 57 15.15 -10.44 0.56
C GLN A 57 15.00 -11.27 -0.72
N LYS A 58 13.77 -11.41 -1.23
CA LYS A 58 13.51 -12.14 -2.49
C LYS A 58 14.26 -11.50 -3.66
N LEU A 59 14.18 -10.18 -3.80
CA LEU A 59 14.86 -9.44 -4.86
C LEU A 59 16.38 -9.56 -4.75
N ARG A 60 16.94 -9.55 -3.53
CA ARG A 60 18.37 -9.78 -3.31
C ARG A 60 18.82 -11.15 -3.77
N VAL A 61 18.05 -12.19 -3.45
CA VAL A 61 18.34 -13.56 -3.92
C VAL A 61 18.25 -13.65 -5.45
N GLU A 62 17.23 -13.02 -6.06
CA GLU A 62 17.10 -12.98 -7.53
C GLU A 62 18.30 -12.27 -8.17
N ILE A 63 18.74 -11.14 -7.62
CA ILE A 63 19.93 -10.40 -8.08
C ILE A 63 21.21 -11.24 -7.91
N GLU A 64 21.37 -11.95 -6.79
CA GLU A 64 22.53 -12.82 -6.57
C GLU A 64 22.56 -13.97 -7.56
N ALA A 65 21.42 -14.63 -7.82
CA ALA A 65 21.31 -15.68 -8.83
C ALA A 65 21.60 -15.16 -10.25
N LEU A 66 21.09 -13.96 -10.58
CA LEU A 66 21.38 -13.28 -11.84
C LEU A 66 22.85 -12.91 -12.01
N LYS A 67 23.56 -12.61 -10.91
CA LYS A 67 24.98 -12.24 -10.94
C LYS A 67 25.92 -13.44 -10.97
N SER A 68 25.53 -14.57 -10.37
CA SER A 68 26.41 -15.72 -10.20
C SER A 68 26.43 -16.65 -11.41
N ASP A 69 25.35 -16.72 -12.19
CA ASP A 69 25.24 -17.68 -13.29
C ASP A 69 24.76 -17.02 -14.61
N PRO A 70 25.57 -17.06 -15.69
CA PRO A 70 25.19 -16.61 -17.02
C PRO A 70 23.90 -17.25 -17.57
N LEU A 71 23.57 -18.48 -17.17
CA LEU A 71 22.34 -19.16 -17.60
C LEU A 71 21.09 -18.47 -17.05
N SER A 72 21.17 -17.93 -15.83
CA SER A 72 20.07 -17.17 -15.21
C SER A 72 19.72 -15.92 -16.00
N ILE A 73 20.74 -15.26 -16.56
CA ILE A 73 20.58 -14.08 -17.42
C ILE A 73 19.93 -14.47 -18.75
N GLU A 74 20.35 -15.60 -19.34
CA GLU A 74 19.75 -16.08 -20.59
C GLU A 74 18.26 -16.44 -20.42
N VAL A 75 17.89 -17.14 -19.34
CA VAL A 75 16.49 -17.45 -19.04
C VAL A 75 15.67 -16.17 -18.88
N LEU A 76 16.15 -15.19 -18.11
CA LEU A 76 15.46 -13.91 -17.94
C LEU A 76 15.30 -13.16 -19.28
N ALA A 77 16.37 -13.12 -20.08
CA ALA A 77 16.39 -12.45 -21.38
C ALA A 77 15.39 -13.08 -22.35
N ARG A 78 15.31 -14.41 -22.41
CA ARG A 78 14.41 -15.14 -23.32
C ARG A 78 12.95 -15.12 -22.84
N GLU A 79 12.71 -15.44 -21.57
CA GLU A 79 11.35 -15.67 -21.06
C GLU A 79 10.62 -14.39 -20.66
N LYS A 80 11.30 -13.47 -19.97
CA LYS A 80 10.66 -12.23 -19.51
C LYS A 80 10.82 -11.08 -20.48
N LEU A 81 11.96 -11.00 -21.18
CA LEU A 81 12.29 -9.86 -22.03
C LEU A 81 12.15 -10.15 -23.54
N ASN A 82 11.92 -11.41 -23.94
CA ASN A 82 11.86 -11.84 -25.35
C ASN A 82 13.05 -11.35 -26.19
N MET A 83 14.23 -11.25 -25.57
CA MET A 83 15.47 -10.83 -26.20
C MET A 83 16.10 -12.00 -26.97
N VAL A 84 16.76 -11.68 -28.08
CA VAL A 84 17.34 -12.64 -29.02
C VAL A 84 18.71 -12.13 -29.43
N ARG A 85 19.71 -13.01 -29.55
CA ARG A 85 21.05 -12.57 -29.99
C ARG A 85 21.04 -12.29 -31.51
N PRO A 86 21.86 -11.33 -31.98
CA PRO A 86 22.01 -11.10 -33.41
C PRO A 86 22.42 -12.38 -34.14
N GLY A 87 21.63 -12.82 -35.12
CA GLY A 87 21.88 -14.03 -35.92
C GLY A 87 21.11 -15.29 -35.49
N GLU A 88 20.33 -15.25 -34.40
CA GLU A 88 19.47 -16.37 -33.99
C GLU A 88 18.08 -16.31 -34.66
N THR A 89 17.49 -17.48 -34.95
CA THR A 89 16.14 -17.60 -35.52
C THR A 89 15.13 -17.94 -34.43
N VAL A 90 14.05 -17.16 -34.32
CA VAL A 90 13.00 -17.35 -33.31
C VAL A 90 11.91 -18.28 -33.85
N TYR A 91 11.61 -19.35 -33.11
CA TYR A 91 10.46 -20.22 -33.38
C TYR A 91 9.36 -19.91 -32.37
N GLN A 92 8.20 -19.44 -32.85
CA GLN A 92 7.01 -19.27 -32.01
C GLN A 92 6.08 -20.46 -32.26
N ILE A 93 5.77 -21.21 -31.21
CA ILE A 93 4.80 -22.29 -31.28
C ILE A 93 3.42 -21.67 -31.32
N VAL A 94 2.75 -21.74 -32.47
CA VAL A 94 1.37 -21.29 -32.65
C VAL A 94 0.42 -22.49 -32.62
N PRO A 95 -0.73 -22.41 -31.92
CA PRO A 95 -1.75 -23.44 -31.97
C PRO A 95 -2.28 -23.63 -33.41
N LEU A 96 -2.53 -24.89 -33.79
CA LEU A 96 -2.92 -25.28 -35.14
C LEU A 96 -4.21 -24.56 -35.62
N GLU A 97 -5.10 -24.21 -34.70
CA GLU A 97 -6.35 -23.47 -34.96
C GLU A 97 -6.11 -22.04 -35.48
N LYS A 98 -4.99 -21.40 -35.13
CA LYS A 98 -4.63 -20.05 -35.60
C LYS A 98 -4.10 -20.01 -37.04
N ILE A 99 -3.59 -21.14 -37.53
CA ILE A 99 -2.99 -21.26 -38.86
C ILE A 99 -4.09 -21.23 -39.95
N PHE A 100 -5.29 -21.70 -39.63
CA PHE A 100 -6.43 -21.74 -40.56
C PHE A 100 -7.33 -20.51 -40.51
N THR A 101 -7.08 -19.57 -39.58
CA THR A 101 -7.92 -18.36 -39.37
C THR A 101 -7.22 -17.06 -39.70
N SER A 102 -5.94 -17.08 -40.10
CA SER A 102 -5.20 -15.90 -40.56
C SER A 102 -4.73 -16.11 -42.01
N PRO A 103 -4.97 -15.15 -42.93
CA PRO A 103 -4.48 -15.26 -44.30
C PRO A 103 -2.94 -15.32 -44.31
N PRO A 104 -2.33 -16.03 -45.28
CA PRO A 104 -0.89 -16.17 -45.35
C PRO A 104 -0.25 -14.78 -45.37
N LYS A 105 0.54 -14.46 -44.34
CA LYS A 105 1.31 -13.22 -44.29
C LYS A 105 2.44 -13.36 -45.31
N THR A 106 2.16 -12.97 -46.54
CA THR A 106 3.14 -12.84 -47.62
C THR A 106 4.17 -11.80 -47.18
N ARG A 107 5.43 -12.20 -47.22
CA ARG A 107 6.59 -11.37 -46.86
C ARG A 107 6.86 -10.33 -47.95
#